data_AF-A0A8J5RBM4-F1
#
_entry.id   AF-A0A8J5RBM4-F1
#
_cell.length_a   1.000
_cell.length_b   1.000
_cell.length_c   1.000
_cell.angle_alpha   90.00
_cell.angle_beta   90.00
_cell.angle_gamma   90.00
#
_symmetry.space_group_name_H-M   'P 1'
#
loop_
_entity.id
_entity.type
_entity.pdbx_description
1 polymer ?
#
loop_
_entity_poly.entity_id
_entity_poly.type
_entity_poly.pdbx_seq_one_letter_code
_entity_poly.pdbx_strand_id
1 'polypeptide(L)'
;MMTKSSIVKDVEWAIGSHRTLLRINGLWIYSEKYSWLAVAMNIQALLLTLSIFGFVTLPQTVALMKTWGNVTLIGDNIMSNLPAIMAGIKLIKMWTNKKILVTMVKQIENDWYQLNNDTERDVMIKYAKIPKLMLLCGLVNITSSTLLYHVLSNFFGITLRATSNLTDIYGDKILPLQSVYFFDLSTTLSFYLISWSQLFGSLVASLVYTTFDITFGLFVLHTCALLENLSKRIHNMPMDSEVKFQKTLKSTVLQHCALIR
;
A
#
# COMPACT_ATOMS: atom_id res chain seq x y z
N MET A 1 9.54 -28.76 15.17
CA MET A 1 9.18 -29.72 14.12
C MET A 1 7.97 -29.17 13.36
N MET A 2 8.17 -28.87 12.08
CA MET A 2 7.14 -28.41 11.17
C MET A 2 5.92 -29.36 11.14
N THR A 3 4.73 -28.81 11.41
CA THR A 3 3.44 -29.50 11.24
C THR A 3 2.57 -28.70 10.27
N LYS A 4 1.55 -29.32 9.67
CA LYS A 4 0.59 -28.59 8.82
C LYS A 4 -0.06 -27.42 9.57
N SER A 5 -0.40 -27.63 10.84
CA SER A 5 -0.99 -26.59 11.71
C SER A 5 -0.02 -25.43 11.96
N SER A 6 1.27 -25.70 12.16
CA SER A 6 2.25 -24.63 12.35
C SER A 6 2.45 -23.80 11.07
N ILE A 7 2.52 -24.44 9.89
CA ILE A 7 2.65 -23.71 8.61
C ILE A 7 1.46 -22.78 8.37
N VAL A 8 0.22 -23.25 8.62
CA VAL A 8 -0.98 -22.41 8.46
C VAL A 8 -0.90 -21.16 9.35
N LYS A 9 -0.42 -21.29 10.59
CA LYS A 9 -0.23 -20.15 11.49
C LYS A 9 0.85 -19.19 10.97
N ASP A 10 1.94 -19.73 10.41
CA ASP A 10 3.02 -18.91 9.85
C ASP A 10 2.57 -18.13 8.62
N VAL A 11 1.80 -18.76 7.74
CA VAL A 11 1.19 -18.10 6.57
C VAL A 11 0.29 -16.95 7.01
N GLU A 12 -0.65 -17.21 7.94
CA GLU A 12 -1.53 -16.16 8.43
C GLU A 12 -0.74 -15.01 9.07
N TRP A 13 0.27 -15.35 9.88
CA TRP A 13 1.16 -14.38 10.50
C TRP A 13 1.94 -13.55 9.45
N ALA A 14 2.45 -14.17 8.38
CA ALA A 14 3.26 -13.52 7.35
C ALA A 14 2.44 -12.62 6.41
N ILE A 15 1.31 -13.12 5.89
CA ILE A 15 0.56 -12.42 4.82
C ILE A 15 -0.82 -11.90 5.24
N GLY A 16 -1.35 -12.28 6.40
CA GLY A 16 -2.72 -11.92 6.85
C GLY A 16 -2.99 -10.41 6.80
N SER A 17 -2.14 -9.61 7.46
CA SER A 17 -2.25 -8.14 7.48
C SER A 17 -2.14 -7.51 6.08
N HIS A 18 -1.34 -8.09 5.17
CA HIS A 18 -1.25 -7.62 3.79
C HIS A 18 -2.55 -7.88 3.03
N ARG A 19 -3.18 -9.04 3.22
CA ARG A 19 -4.50 -9.34 2.63
C ARG A 19 -5.57 -8.37 3.13
N THR A 20 -5.56 -8.05 4.42
CA THR A 20 -6.46 -7.03 5.00
C THR A 20 -6.25 -5.67 4.37
N LEU A 21 -4.99 -5.26 4.18
CA LEU A 21 -4.67 -3.98 3.54
C LEU A 21 -5.20 -3.91 2.09
N LEU A 22 -5.04 -4.98 1.32
CA LEU A 22 -5.60 -5.07 -0.03
C LEU A 22 -7.13 -5.00 -0.06
N ARG A 23 -7.81 -5.57 0.95
CA ARG A 23 -9.28 -5.45 1.09
C ARG A 23 -9.70 -4.01 1.37
N ILE A 24 -9.00 -3.31 2.27
CA ILE A 24 -9.29 -1.90 2.61
C ILE A 24 -9.13 -0.98 1.39
N ASN A 25 -8.23 -1.32 0.46
CA ASN A 25 -8.05 -0.55 -0.77
C ASN A 25 -8.99 -0.98 -1.92
N GLY A 26 -9.94 -1.91 -1.69
CA GLY A 26 -10.83 -2.43 -2.73
C GLY A 26 -10.14 -3.33 -3.77
N LEU A 27 -8.94 -3.83 -3.47
CA LEU A 27 -8.10 -4.59 -4.41
C LEU A 27 -8.28 -6.11 -4.30
N TRP A 28 -8.92 -6.59 -3.23
CA TRP A 28 -9.08 -8.04 -3.01
C TRP A 28 -10.12 -8.65 -3.96
N ILE A 29 -9.86 -9.88 -4.41
CA ILE A 29 -10.79 -10.65 -5.24
C ILE A 29 -11.38 -11.80 -4.41
N TYR A 30 -12.70 -11.84 -4.35
CA TYR A 30 -13.45 -12.97 -3.80
C TYR A 30 -13.78 -13.99 -4.91
N SER A 31 -13.95 -15.25 -4.53
CA SER A 31 -14.37 -16.32 -5.43
C SER A 31 -15.69 -15.97 -6.14
N GLU A 32 -15.91 -16.52 -7.35
CA GLU A 32 -17.13 -16.32 -8.17
C GLU A 32 -18.42 -16.63 -7.42
N LYS A 33 -18.36 -17.49 -6.38
CA LYS A 33 -19.46 -17.79 -5.47
C LYS A 33 -20.02 -16.54 -4.74
N TYR A 34 -19.25 -15.47 -4.64
CA TYR A 34 -19.62 -14.23 -3.95
C TYR A 34 -19.53 -13.00 -4.88
N SER A 35 -20.32 -13.01 -5.95
CA SER A 35 -20.33 -11.95 -6.99
C SER A 35 -20.59 -10.54 -6.43
N TRP A 36 -21.48 -10.39 -5.44
CA TRP A 36 -21.78 -9.09 -4.83
C TRP A 36 -20.59 -8.49 -4.08
N LEU A 37 -19.75 -9.32 -3.44
CA LEU A 37 -18.53 -8.86 -2.77
C LEU A 37 -17.51 -8.33 -3.80
N ALA A 38 -17.41 -8.99 -4.95
CA ALA A 38 -16.52 -8.52 -6.02
C ALA A 38 -16.96 -7.16 -6.59
N VAL A 39 -18.28 -6.94 -6.74
CA VAL A 39 -18.84 -5.63 -7.12
C VAL A 39 -18.56 -4.59 -6.04
N ALA A 40 -18.81 -4.91 -4.76
CA ALA A 40 -18.53 -4.00 -3.65
C ALA A 40 -17.07 -3.54 -3.60
N MET A 41 -16.09 -4.44 -3.84
CA MET A 41 -14.67 -4.08 -3.90
C MET A 41 -14.35 -3.12 -5.06
N ASN A 42 -14.99 -3.29 -6.23
CA ASN A 42 -14.84 -2.35 -7.35
C ASN A 42 -15.42 -0.98 -7.04
N ILE A 43 -16.62 -0.93 -6.44
CA ILE A 43 -17.23 0.33 -6.01
C ILE A 43 -16.33 1.02 -4.99
N GLN A 44 -15.81 0.28 -4.01
CA GLN A 44 -14.88 0.82 -3.02
C GLN A 44 -13.62 1.39 -3.69
N ALA A 45 -12.95 0.66 -4.59
CA ALA A 45 -11.78 1.17 -5.30
C ALA A 45 -12.10 2.44 -6.12
N LEU A 46 -13.27 2.49 -6.75
CA LEU A 46 -13.75 3.69 -7.45
C LEU A 46 -13.94 4.86 -6.49
N LEU A 47 -14.64 4.67 -5.38
CA LEU A 47 -14.89 5.72 -4.38
C LEU A 47 -13.59 6.25 -3.77
N LEU A 48 -12.63 5.37 -3.47
CA LEU A 48 -11.31 5.76 -2.98
C LEU A 48 -10.52 6.55 -4.03
N THR A 49 -10.63 6.16 -5.30
CA THR A 49 -10.00 6.90 -6.41
C THR A 49 -10.62 8.30 -6.54
N LEU A 50 -11.95 8.39 -6.52
CA LEU A 50 -12.68 9.65 -6.60
C LEU A 50 -12.39 10.56 -5.39
N SER A 51 -12.22 10.01 -4.19
CA SER A 51 -11.88 10.81 -3.01
C SER A 51 -10.47 11.40 -3.08
N ILE A 52 -9.47 10.64 -3.55
CA ILE A 52 -8.11 11.15 -3.77
C ILE A 52 -8.14 12.30 -4.78
N PHE A 53 -8.75 12.09 -5.95
CA PHE A 53 -8.74 13.10 -7.00
C PHE A 53 -9.61 14.32 -6.67
N GLY A 54 -10.81 14.09 -6.14
CA GLY A 54 -11.78 15.14 -5.88
C GLY A 54 -11.45 16.01 -4.66
N PHE A 55 -10.99 15.41 -3.56
CA PHE A 55 -10.75 16.14 -2.31
C PHE A 55 -9.30 16.62 -2.16
N VAL A 56 -8.35 16.07 -2.90
CA VAL A 56 -6.93 16.39 -2.73
C VAL A 56 -6.34 16.87 -4.05
N THR A 57 -6.15 15.98 -5.02
CA THR A 57 -5.33 16.26 -6.20
C THR A 57 -5.86 17.40 -7.09
N LEU A 58 -7.13 17.38 -7.46
CA LEU A 58 -7.69 18.39 -8.36
C LEU A 58 -7.68 19.79 -7.71
N PRO A 59 -8.19 19.98 -6.47
CA PRO A 59 -8.12 21.27 -5.80
C PRO A 59 -6.69 21.80 -5.62
N GLN A 60 -5.73 20.92 -5.29
CA GLN A 60 -4.33 21.30 -5.16
C GLN A 60 -3.69 21.67 -6.50
N THR A 61 -4.04 20.98 -7.58
CA THR A 61 -3.55 21.28 -8.93
C THR A 61 -4.07 22.61 -9.43
N VAL A 62 -5.34 22.94 -9.14
CA VAL A 62 -5.89 24.28 -9.42
C VAL A 62 -5.16 25.34 -8.59
N ALA A 63 -4.90 25.09 -7.32
CA ALA A 63 -4.12 25.99 -6.48
C ALA A 63 -2.70 26.22 -7.02
N LEU A 64 -2.02 25.17 -7.48
CA LEU A 64 -0.68 25.25 -8.07
C LEU A 64 -0.62 26.18 -9.28
N MET A 65 -1.65 26.13 -10.14
CA MET A 65 -1.75 27.05 -11.28
C MET A 65 -1.90 28.51 -10.84
N LYS A 66 -2.61 28.76 -9.73
CA LYS A 66 -2.81 30.13 -9.21
C LYS A 66 -1.59 30.67 -8.47
N THR A 67 -0.78 29.82 -7.86
CA THR A 67 0.43 30.23 -7.12
C THR A 67 1.68 30.32 -8.00
N TRP A 68 1.51 30.23 -9.32
CA TRP A 68 2.59 30.36 -10.29
C TRP A 68 3.36 31.67 -10.11
N GLY A 69 4.68 31.59 -10.04
CA GLY A 69 5.57 32.73 -9.77
C GLY A 69 6.00 32.88 -8.31
N ASN A 70 5.42 32.14 -7.36
CA ASN A 70 5.90 32.09 -5.98
C ASN A 70 6.50 30.71 -5.67
N VAL A 71 7.84 30.62 -5.65
CA VAL A 71 8.58 29.37 -5.49
C VAL A 71 8.24 28.67 -4.16
N THR A 72 8.02 29.41 -3.08
CA THR A 72 7.67 28.83 -1.77
C THR A 72 6.30 28.16 -1.81
N LEU A 73 5.29 28.83 -2.37
CA LEU A 73 3.94 28.27 -2.49
C LEU A 73 3.89 27.08 -3.45
N ILE A 74 4.67 27.13 -4.54
CA ILE A 74 4.83 26.03 -5.50
C ILE A 74 5.47 24.83 -4.80
N GLY A 75 6.54 25.06 -4.04
CA GLY A 75 7.25 24.00 -3.30
C GLY A 75 6.32 23.24 -2.37
N ASP A 76 5.60 23.96 -1.50
CA ASP A 76 4.67 23.36 -0.53
C ASP A 76 3.53 22.59 -1.20
N ASN A 77 2.99 23.12 -2.31
CA ASN A 77 1.96 22.44 -3.07
C ASN A 77 2.49 21.14 -3.68
N ILE A 78 3.61 21.21 -4.42
CA ILE A 78 4.21 20.07 -5.11
C ILE A 78 4.54 18.94 -4.13
N MET A 79 5.07 19.28 -2.94
CA MET A 79 5.42 18.31 -1.90
C MET A 79 4.24 17.44 -1.45
N SER A 80 3.01 17.96 -1.47
CA SER A 80 1.82 17.21 -1.07
C SER A 80 1.00 16.69 -2.26
N ASN A 81 0.93 17.46 -3.34
CA ASN A 81 0.13 17.13 -4.52
C ASN A 81 0.74 15.98 -5.34
N LEU A 82 2.07 15.95 -5.53
CA LEU A 82 2.72 14.86 -6.27
C LEU A 82 2.52 13.49 -5.61
N PRO A 83 2.72 13.32 -4.28
CA PRO A 83 2.38 12.07 -3.61
C PRO A 83 0.91 11.65 -3.79
N ALA A 84 -0.03 12.60 -3.75
CA ALA A 84 -1.45 12.30 -3.96
C ALA A 84 -1.72 11.83 -5.40
N ILE A 85 -1.15 12.49 -6.40
CA ILE A 85 -1.20 12.05 -7.81
C ILE A 85 -0.63 10.64 -7.95
N MET A 86 0.56 10.40 -7.37
CA MET A 86 1.20 9.07 -7.39
C MET A 86 0.33 8.01 -6.72
N ALA A 87 -0.32 8.32 -5.59
CA ALA A 87 -1.25 7.42 -4.94
C ALA A 87 -2.43 7.06 -5.85
N GLY A 88 -3.07 8.06 -6.48
CA GLY A 88 -4.14 7.83 -7.45
C GLY A 88 -3.71 6.92 -8.61
N ILE A 89 -2.55 7.19 -9.21
CA ILE A 89 -2.00 6.36 -10.29
C ILE A 89 -1.70 4.94 -9.80
N LYS A 90 -1.06 4.78 -8.63
CA LYS A 90 -0.77 3.48 -8.01
C LYS A 90 -2.06 2.69 -7.77
N LEU A 91 -3.13 3.31 -7.27
CA LEU A 91 -4.42 2.66 -7.07
C LEU A 91 -5.01 2.17 -8.39
N ILE A 92 -5.04 3.02 -9.42
CA ILE A 92 -5.56 2.64 -10.74
C ILE A 92 -4.75 1.46 -11.32
N LYS A 93 -3.42 1.49 -11.20
CA LYS A 93 -2.54 0.41 -11.67
C LYS A 93 -2.76 -0.89 -10.90
N MET A 94 -2.87 -0.84 -9.57
CA MET A 94 -3.20 -2.03 -8.77
C MET A 94 -4.60 -2.54 -9.08
N TRP A 95 -5.58 -1.66 -9.27
CA TRP A 95 -6.96 -2.04 -9.53
C TRP A 95 -7.11 -2.72 -10.89
N THR A 96 -6.51 -2.16 -11.95
CA THR A 96 -6.49 -2.77 -13.28
C THR A 96 -5.78 -4.12 -13.30
N ASN A 97 -4.72 -4.28 -12.49
CA ASN A 97 -3.93 -5.51 -12.40
C ASN A 97 -4.28 -6.40 -11.18
N LYS A 98 -5.43 -6.18 -10.53
CA LYS A 98 -5.73 -6.84 -9.25
C LYS A 98 -5.76 -8.37 -9.32
N LYS A 99 -6.09 -8.93 -10.49
CA LYS A 99 -6.05 -10.39 -10.73
C LYS A 99 -4.63 -10.93 -10.56
N ILE A 100 -3.66 -10.26 -11.18
CA ILE A 100 -2.24 -10.62 -11.09
C ILE A 100 -1.78 -10.50 -9.64
N LEU A 101 -2.10 -9.38 -8.99
CA LEU A 101 -1.73 -9.13 -7.61
C LEU A 101 -2.28 -10.19 -6.64
N VAL A 102 -3.55 -10.58 -6.76
CA VAL A 102 -4.14 -11.65 -5.93
C VAL A 102 -3.50 -13.01 -6.25
N THR A 103 -3.18 -13.30 -7.51
CA THR A 103 -2.47 -14.52 -7.88
C THR A 103 -1.08 -14.58 -7.25
N MET A 104 -0.33 -13.47 -7.24
CA MET A 104 0.98 -13.39 -6.58
C MET A 104 0.89 -13.65 -5.07
N VAL A 105 -0.12 -13.09 -4.39
CA VAL A 105 -0.35 -13.36 -2.96
C VAL A 105 -0.70 -14.83 -2.70
N LYS A 106 -1.49 -15.46 -3.57
CA LYS A 106 -1.78 -16.90 -3.48
C LYS A 106 -0.54 -17.75 -3.75
N GLN A 107 0.34 -17.30 -4.65
CA GLN A 107 1.59 -18.00 -4.91
C GLN A 107 2.49 -17.99 -3.67
N ILE A 108 2.61 -16.84 -2.99
CA ILE A 108 3.31 -16.77 -1.69
C ILE A 108 2.76 -17.84 -0.74
N GLU A 109 1.45 -17.88 -0.54
CA GLU A 109 0.79 -18.84 0.33
C GLU A 109 1.12 -20.30 -0.08
N ASN A 110 1.06 -20.62 -1.37
CA ASN A 110 1.43 -21.95 -1.86
C ASN A 110 2.90 -22.30 -1.58
N ASP A 111 3.82 -21.34 -1.73
CA ASP A 111 5.25 -21.56 -1.50
C ASP A 111 5.52 -21.91 -0.02
N TRP A 112 4.81 -21.29 0.92
CA TRP A 112 4.87 -21.64 2.33
C TRP A 112 4.42 -23.07 2.62
N TYR A 113 3.40 -23.57 1.89
CA TYR A 113 2.94 -24.96 2.05
C TYR A 113 3.89 -26.00 1.43
N GLN A 114 4.83 -25.58 0.57
CA GLN A 114 5.80 -26.44 -0.11
C GLN A 114 7.17 -26.51 0.58
N LEU A 115 7.30 -25.96 1.80
CA LEU A 115 8.54 -26.03 2.56
C LEU A 115 8.87 -27.47 2.95
N ASN A 116 10.15 -27.84 2.82
CA ASN A 116 10.59 -29.21 3.06
C ASN A 116 11.09 -29.47 4.48
N ASN A 117 11.62 -28.45 5.16
CA ASN A 117 12.26 -28.59 6.47
C ASN A 117 12.21 -27.29 7.29
N ASP A 118 12.55 -27.41 8.57
CA ASP A 118 12.54 -26.28 9.51
C ASP A 118 13.55 -25.17 9.11
N THR A 119 14.66 -25.51 8.43
CA THR A 119 15.65 -24.48 7.99
C THR A 119 15.10 -23.57 6.89
N GLU A 120 14.31 -24.10 5.96
CA GLU A 120 13.66 -23.30 4.91
C GLU A 120 12.56 -22.40 5.50
N ARG A 121 11.84 -22.92 6.48
CA ARG A 121 10.84 -22.17 7.25
C ARG A 121 11.48 -20.99 7.98
N ASP A 122 12.64 -21.18 8.61
CA ASP A 122 13.33 -20.11 9.34
C ASP A 122 13.79 -18.98 8.41
N VAL A 123 14.23 -19.32 7.19
CA VAL A 123 14.55 -18.33 6.15
C VAL A 123 13.31 -17.54 5.75
N MET A 124 12.19 -18.23 5.47
CA MET A 124 10.93 -17.55 5.11
C MET A 124 10.45 -16.60 6.22
N ILE A 125 10.53 -17.04 7.48
CA ILE A 125 10.20 -16.20 8.65
C ILE A 125 11.14 -15.00 8.75
N LYS A 126 12.45 -15.18 8.57
CA LYS A 126 13.45 -14.10 8.59
C LYS A 126 13.07 -12.98 7.62
N TYR A 127 12.76 -13.31 6.36
CA TYR A 127 12.39 -12.30 5.37
C TYR A 127 10.98 -11.74 5.59
N ALA A 128 10.01 -12.53 6.06
CA ALA A 128 8.65 -12.07 6.32
C ALA A 128 8.54 -11.05 7.48
N LYS A 129 9.51 -11.00 8.39
CA LYS A 129 9.59 -9.96 9.46
C LYS A 129 9.76 -8.55 8.88
N ILE A 130 10.49 -8.39 7.78
CA ILE A 130 10.81 -7.09 7.21
C ILE A 130 9.56 -6.38 6.65
N PRO A 131 8.74 -6.97 5.74
CA PRO A 131 7.54 -6.30 5.25
C PRO A 131 6.49 -6.11 6.35
N LYS A 132 6.50 -6.95 7.40
CA LYS A 132 5.69 -6.74 8.61
C LYS A 132 6.11 -5.49 9.38
N LEU A 133 7.41 -5.27 9.54
CA LEU A 133 7.93 -4.05 10.15
C LEU A 133 7.61 -2.83 9.27
N MET A 134 7.81 -2.94 7.95
CA MET A 134 7.45 -1.88 7.00
C MET A 134 5.96 -1.53 7.10
N LEU A 135 5.08 -2.53 7.24
CA LEU A 135 3.65 -2.33 7.44
C LEU A 135 3.34 -1.57 8.72
N LEU A 136 3.93 -1.98 9.85
CA LEU A 136 3.72 -1.32 11.13
C LEU A 136 4.22 0.14 11.09
N CYS A 137 5.45 0.36 10.63
CA CYS A 137 6.03 1.69 10.49
C CYS A 137 5.22 2.57 9.53
N GLY A 138 4.77 2.01 8.41
CA GLY A 138 3.94 2.70 7.43
C GLY A 138 2.61 3.15 8.02
N LEU A 139 1.88 2.25 8.69
CA LEU A 139 0.60 2.59 9.31
C LEU A 139 0.75 3.63 10.44
N VAL A 140 1.79 3.50 11.28
CA VAL A 140 2.09 4.48 12.34
C VAL A 140 2.47 5.83 11.74
N ASN A 141 3.22 5.86 10.65
CA ASN A 141 3.57 7.11 9.98
C ASN A 141 2.34 7.77 9.36
N ILE A 142 1.48 7.02 8.65
CA ILE A 142 0.25 7.57 8.06
C ILE A 142 -0.63 8.19 9.14
N THR A 143 -0.91 7.43 10.21
CA THR A 143 -1.80 7.91 11.27
C THR A 143 -1.19 9.09 12.00
N SER A 144 0.08 9.03 12.41
CA SER A 144 0.70 10.12 13.15
C SER A 144 0.85 11.39 12.30
N SER A 145 1.43 11.32 11.11
CA SER A 145 1.68 12.50 10.27
C SER A 145 0.40 13.14 9.74
N THR A 146 -0.52 12.33 9.18
CA THR A 146 -1.74 12.85 8.54
C THR A 146 -2.72 13.38 9.59
N LEU A 147 -2.93 12.64 10.70
CA LEU A 147 -3.82 13.12 11.75
C LEU A 147 -3.22 14.35 12.44
N LEU A 148 -1.93 14.36 12.78
CA LEU A 148 -1.31 15.51 13.43
C LEU A 148 -1.43 16.77 12.56
N TYR A 149 -1.10 16.68 11.27
CA TYR A 149 -1.19 17.81 10.34
C TYR A 149 -2.61 18.41 10.28
N HIS A 150 -3.61 17.56 10.10
CA HIS A 150 -5.00 17.99 9.98
C HIS A 150 -5.61 18.41 11.33
N VAL A 151 -5.23 17.79 12.45
CA VAL A 151 -5.72 18.17 13.79
C VAL A 151 -5.18 19.53 14.21
N LEU A 152 -3.88 19.78 14.00
CA LEU A 152 -3.24 21.06 14.29
C LEU A 152 -3.92 22.20 13.51
N SER A 153 -4.21 21.98 12.24
CA SER A 153 -4.91 22.97 11.42
C SER A 153 -6.37 23.15 11.83
N ASN A 154 -7.14 22.06 11.97
CA ASN A 154 -8.59 22.15 12.21
C ASN A 154 -9.01 22.61 13.60
N PHE A 155 -8.28 22.19 14.64
CA PHE A 155 -8.65 22.44 16.03
C PHE A 155 -7.84 23.56 16.68
N PHE A 156 -6.59 23.73 16.26
CA PHE A 156 -5.68 24.71 16.85
C PHE A 156 -5.36 25.89 15.93
N GLY A 157 -5.83 25.88 14.67
CA GLY A 157 -5.55 26.93 13.69
C GLY A 157 -4.08 27.02 13.28
N ILE A 158 -3.25 26.03 13.63
CA ILE A 158 -1.83 26.01 13.34
C ILE A 158 -1.65 25.52 11.90
N THR A 159 -1.14 26.39 11.04
CA THR A 159 -0.88 26.07 9.63
C THR A 159 0.59 25.70 9.44
N LEU A 160 0.85 24.51 8.90
CA LEU A 160 2.19 23.96 8.67
C LEU A 160 2.64 24.09 7.20
N ARG A 161 2.13 25.09 6.50
CA ARG A 161 2.47 25.42 5.10
C ARG A 161 2.48 26.93 4.91
N ALA A 162 3.10 27.39 3.83
CA ALA A 162 2.99 28.77 3.38
C ALA A 162 1.54 29.10 3.01
N THR A 163 1.11 30.28 3.44
CA THR A 163 -0.23 30.83 3.24
C THR A 163 -0.17 31.97 2.24
N SER A 164 -1.27 32.17 1.51
CA SER A 164 -1.36 33.27 0.56
C SER A 164 -2.80 33.69 0.31
N ASN A 165 -3.01 34.97 0.02
CA ASN A 165 -4.31 35.49 -0.40
C ASN A 165 -4.75 35.01 -1.80
N LEU A 166 -3.92 34.24 -2.52
CA LEU A 166 -4.27 33.66 -3.81
C LEU A 166 -5.12 32.40 -3.66
N THR A 167 -4.91 31.64 -2.58
CA THR A 167 -5.54 30.35 -2.32
C THR A 167 -6.33 30.33 -1.00
N ASP A 168 -5.97 31.17 -0.04
CA ASP A 168 -6.53 31.22 1.31
C ASP A 168 -7.46 32.44 1.44
N ILE A 169 -8.57 32.39 0.72
CA ILE A 169 -9.51 33.53 0.57
C ILE A 169 -10.72 33.47 1.52
N TYR A 170 -10.73 32.54 2.48
CA TYR A 170 -11.91 32.20 3.29
C TYR A 170 -11.91 32.89 4.67
N GLY A 171 -11.41 34.11 4.74
CA GLY A 171 -11.24 34.88 5.99
C GLY A 171 -10.10 34.36 6.85
N ASP A 172 -10.30 34.28 8.16
CA ASP A 172 -9.26 33.84 9.13
C ASP A 172 -9.05 32.31 9.14
N LYS A 173 -9.81 31.56 8.33
CA LYS A 173 -9.78 30.10 8.30
C LYS A 173 -8.95 29.61 7.12
N ILE A 174 -7.96 28.79 7.42
CA ILE A 174 -7.01 28.27 6.44
C ILE A 174 -7.19 26.75 6.34
N LEU A 175 -7.40 26.27 5.11
CA LEU A 175 -7.48 24.83 4.86
C LEU A 175 -6.10 24.19 5.08
N PRO A 176 -6.03 22.96 5.63
CA PRO A 176 -4.78 22.26 5.85
C PRO A 176 -3.95 22.20 4.56
N LEU A 177 -4.55 21.70 3.46
CA LEU A 177 -3.87 21.62 2.17
C LEU A 177 -4.10 22.89 1.33
N GLN A 178 -3.04 23.38 0.68
CA GLN A 178 -3.15 24.50 -0.26
C GLN A 178 -3.99 24.07 -1.46
N SER A 179 -5.22 24.57 -1.54
CA SER A 179 -6.25 24.03 -2.45
C SER A 179 -7.28 25.09 -2.83
N VAL A 180 -7.86 24.97 -4.02
CA VAL A 180 -8.92 25.84 -4.52
C VAL A 180 -10.09 24.99 -4.99
N TYR A 181 -11.27 25.25 -4.43
CA TYR A 181 -12.52 24.57 -4.78
C TYR A 181 -13.41 25.47 -5.64
N PHE A 182 -14.30 24.87 -6.44
CA PHE A 182 -15.19 25.58 -7.36
C PHE A 182 -16.45 26.14 -6.71
N PHE A 183 -16.68 25.86 -5.43
CA PHE A 183 -17.85 26.32 -4.67
C PHE A 183 -17.37 27.13 -3.47
N ASP A 184 -18.27 27.98 -2.99
CA ASP A 184 -17.97 28.92 -1.91
C ASP A 184 -17.78 28.22 -0.56
N LEU A 185 -16.68 28.53 0.13
CA LEU A 185 -16.37 28.03 1.48
C LEU A 185 -16.55 29.12 2.55
N SER A 186 -17.18 30.25 2.22
CA SER A 186 -17.48 31.34 3.16
C SER A 186 -18.30 30.88 4.37
N THR A 187 -19.13 29.84 4.19
CA THR A 187 -19.93 29.26 5.27
C THR A 187 -19.10 28.31 6.13
N THR A 188 -19.26 28.42 7.44
CA THR A 188 -18.56 27.55 8.42
C THR A 188 -18.79 26.07 8.15
N LEU A 189 -20.01 25.67 7.77
CA LEU A 189 -20.33 24.28 7.47
C LEU A 189 -19.54 23.77 6.26
N SER A 190 -19.54 24.50 5.15
CA SER A 190 -18.85 24.10 3.93
C SER A 190 -17.34 24.02 4.14
N PHE A 191 -16.76 24.97 4.89
CA PHE A 191 -15.35 24.93 5.26
C PHE A 191 -14.98 23.64 5.99
N TYR A 192 -15.71 23.28 7.06
CA TYR A 192 -15.39 22.08 7.83
C TYR A 192 -15.67 20.80 7.04
N LEU A 193 -16.73 20.73 6.23
CA LEU A 193 -16.97 19.58 5.35
C LEU A 193 -15.80 19.34 4.41
N ILE A 194 -15.23 20.39 3.83
CA ILE A 194 -14.06 20.29 2.96
C ILE A 194 -12.80 19.93 3.73
N SER A 195 -12.58 20.52 4.89
CA SER A 195 -11.43 20.17 5.70
C SER A 195 -11.45 18.70 6.14
N TRP A 196 -12.61 18.17 6.54
CA TRP A 196 -12.78 16.74 6.82
C TRP A 196 -12.63 15.87 5.57
N SER A 197 -13.12 16.34 4.42
CA SER A 197 -12.94 15.65 3.14
C SER A 197 -11.47 15.60 2.72
N GLN A 198 -10.69 16.65 3.00
CA GLN A 198 -9.25 16.66 2.80
C GLN A 198 -8.55 15.67 3.71
N LEU A 199 -8.91 15.63 5.00
CA LEU A 199 -8.36 14.62 5.90
C LEU A 199 -8.63 13.21 5.38
N PHE A 200 -9.88 12.92 4.99
CA PHE A 200 -10.24 11.61 4.45
C PHE A 200 -9.46 11.30 3.17
N GLY A 201 -9.42 12.23 2.20
CA GLY A 201 -8.68 12.07 0.96
C GLY A 201 -7.17 11.87 1.18
N SER A 202 -6.57 12.61 2.12
CA SER A 202 -5.17 12.45 2.51
C SER A 202 -4.90 11.09 3.15
N LEU A 203 -5.76 10.64 4.08
CA LEU A 203 -5.62 9.32 4.69
C LEU A 203 -5.71 8.21 3.65
N VAL A 204 -6.65 8.30 2.71
CA VAL A 204 -6.80 7.34 1.61
C VAL A 204 -5.58 7.37 0.70
N ALA A 205 -5.11 8.55 0.27
CA ALA A 205 -3.94 8.70 -0.58
C ALA A 205 -2.69 8.08 0.08
N SER A 206 -2.42 8.44 1.34
CA SER A 206 -1.29 7.91 2.10
C SER A 206 -1.39 6.40 2.29
N LEU A 207 -2.57 5.86 2.62
CA LEU A 207 -2.79 4.42 2.77
C LEU A 207 -2.53 3.67 1.47
N VAL A 208 -3.05 4.15 0.34
CA VAL A 208 -2.85 3.57 -0.98
C VAL A 208 -1.37 3.57 -1.35
N TYR A 209 -0.70 4.71 -1.16
CA TYR A 209 0.71 4.88 -1.51
C TYR A 209 1.57 3.87 -0.76
N THR A 210 1.39 3.79 0.56
CA THR A 210 2.10 2.85 1.43
C THR A 210 1.72 1.39 1.15
N THR A 211 0.45 1.11 0.82
CA THR A 211 0.00 -0.24 0.45
C THR A 211 0.75 -0.78 -0.76
N PHE A 212 0.92 0.05 -1.79
CA PHE A 212 1.68 -0.32 -2.98
C PHE A 212 3.13 -0.69 -2.61
N ASP A 213 3.81 0.19 -1.88
CA ASP A 213 5.24 0.04 -1.57
C ASP A 213 5.50 -1.19 -0.68
N ILE A 214 4.66 -1.41 0.34
CA ILE A 214 4.78 -2.58 1.23
C ILE A 214 4.46 -3.87 0.47
N THR A 215 3.42 -3.88 -0.36
CA THR A 215 3.06 -5.07 -1.13
C THR A 215 4.16 -5.44 -2.12
N PHE A 216 4.76 -4.44 -2.77
CA PHE A 216 5.93 -4.64 -3.62
C PHE A 216 7.13 -5.18 -2.82
N GLY A 217 7.42 -4.57 -1.66
CA GLY A 217 8.47 -5.03 -0.75
C GLY A 217 8.27 -6.48 -0.29
N LEU A 218 7.02 -6.88 0.02
CA LEU A 218 6.67 -8.26 0.34
C LEU A 218 7.05 -9.22 -0.80
N PHE A 219 6.70 -8.90 -2.05
CA PHE A 219 7.02 -9.75 -3.19
C PHE A 219 8.53 -9.89 -3.41
N VAL A 220 9.27 -8.79 -3.33
CA VAL A 220 10.74 -8.80 -3.48
C VAL A 220 11.37 -9.65 -2.37
N LEU A 221 11.01 -9.41 -1.12
CA LEU A 221 11.61 -10.10 0.03
C LEU A 221 11.23 -11.57 0.10
N HIS A 222 10.01 -11.93 -0.31
CA HIS A 222 9.61 -13.34 -0.47
C HIS A 222 10.44 -14.02 -1.56
N THR A 223 10.66 -13.35 -2.69
CA THR A 223 11.52 -13.88 -3.76
C THR A 223 12.96 -14.08 -3.27
N CYS A 224 13.51 -13.14 -2.49
CA CYS A 224 14.82 -13.30 -1.85
C CYS A 224 14.87 -14.52 -0.91
N ALA A 225 13.81 -14.76 -0.14
CA ALA A 225 13.71 -15.92 0.74
C ALA A 225 13.75 -17.24 -0.06
N LEU A 226 13.02 -17.30 -1.17
CA LEU A 226 12.99 -18.46 -2.05
C LEU A 226 14.36 -18.70 -2.72
N LEU A 227 15.05 -17.64 -3.15
CA LEU A 227 16.41 -17.75 -3.69
C LEU A 227 17.43 -18.23 -2.66
N GLU A 228 17.35 -17.76 -1.41
CA GLU A 228 18.22 -18.24 -0.32
C GLU A 228 17.96 -19.72 -0.02
N ASN A 229 16.68 -20.13 0.00
CA ASN A 229 16.30 -21.54 0.17
C ASN A 229 16.79 -22.41 -1.00
N LEU A 230 16.64 -21.94 -2.23
CA LEU A 230 17.13 -22.62 -3.43
C LEU A 230 18.66 -22.82 -3.36
N SER A 231 19.40 -21.77 -2.99
CA SER A 231 20.85 -21.83 -2.83
C SER A 231 21.26 -22.87 -1.77
N LYS A 232 20.54 -22.92 -0.64
CA LYS A 232 20.78 -23.92 0.42
C LYS A 232 20.49 -25.35 -0.04
N ARG A 233 19.43 -25.56 -0.83
CA ARG A 233 19.11 -26.87 -1.42
C ARG A 233 20.19 -27.35 -2.38
N ILE A 234 20.76 -26.44 -3.18
CA ILE A 234 21.85 -26.75 -4.11
C ILE A 234 23.11 -27.12 -3.35
N HIS A 235 23.48 -26.32 -2.33
CA HIS A 235 24.70 -26.56 -1.55
C HIS A 235 24.64 -27.86 -0.74
N ASN A 236 23.47 -28.21 -0.21
CA ASN A 236 23.27 -29.39 0.65
C ASN A 236 22.67 -30.57 -0.12
N MET A 237 22.93 -30.65 -1.43
CA MET A 237 22.34 -31.68 -2.27
C MET A 237 22.91 -33.07 -1.87
N PRO A 238 22.05 -34.07 -1.63
CA PRO A 238 22.49 -35.39 -1.21
C PRO A 238 23.27 -36.08 -2.33
N MET A 239 24.55 -36.36 -2.09
CA MET A 239 25.43 -37.10 -3.02
C MET A 239 25.54 -38.59 -2.66
N ASP A 240 24.94 -39.00 -1.54
CA ASP A 240 24.94 -40.36 -0.99
C ASP A 240 24.03 -41.32 -1.76
N SER A 241 23.05 -40.81 -2.50
CA SER A 241 22.07 -41.61 -3.21
C SER A 241 21.63 -40.93 -4.51
N GLU A 242 21.85 -41.61 -5.63
CA GLU A 242 21.45 -41.13 -6.96
C GLU A 242 19.95 -40.81 -7.05
N VAL A 243 19.10 -41.63 -6.42
CA VAL A 243 17.64 -41.42 -6.39
C VAL A 243 17.28 -40.14 -5.61
N LYS A 244 17.92 -39.90 -4.46
CA LYS A 244 17.70 -38.67 -3.67
C LYS A 244 18.26 -37.45 -4.39
N PHE A 245 19.41 -37.58 -5.04
CA PHE A 245 20.05 -36.55 -5.86
C PHE A 245 19.12 -36.12 -7.00
N GLN A 246 18.67 -37.07 -7.84
CA GLN A 246 17.78 -36.78 -8.97
C GLN A 246 16.45 -36.16 -8.53
N LYS A 247 15.85 -36.66 -7.43
CA LYS A 247 14.61 -36.09 -6.87
C LYS A 247 14.80 -34.66 -6.38
N THR A 248 15.89 -34.39 -5.66
CA THR A 248 16.20 -33.05 -5.14
C THR A 248 16.53 -32.08 -6.27
N LEU A 249 17.34 -32.50 -7.25
CA LEU A 249 17.68 -31.72 -8.43
C LEU A 249 16.42 -31.37 -9.24
N LYS A 250 15.54 -32.33 -9.51
CA LYS A 250 14.28 -32.09 -10.22
C LYS A 250 13.40 -31.06 -9.51
N SER A 251 13.25 -31.19 -8.19
CA SER A 251 12.47 -30.24 -7.38
C SER A 251 13.07 -28.83 -7.42
N THR A 252 14.39 -28.71 -7.25
CA THR A 252 15.15 -27.46 -7.32
C THR A 252 15.02 -26.78 -8.69
N VAL A 253 15.15 -27.54 -9.79
CA VAL A 253 14.99 -27.01 -11.16
C VAL A 253 13.55 -26.53 -11.40
N LEU A 254 12.54 -27.31 -10.99
CA LEU A 254 11.14 -26.90 -11.13
C LEU A 254 10.82 -25.62 -10.35
N GLN A 255 11.34 -25.48 -9.13
CA GLN A 255 11.19 -24.25 -8.35
C GLN A 255 11.92 -23.07 -8.98
N HIS A 256 13.13 -23.27 -9.49
CA HIS A 256 13.88 -22.23 -10.20
C HIS A 256 13.12 -21.74 -11.46
N CYS A 257 12.58 -22.66 -12.26
CA CYS A 257 11.75 -22.32 -13.41
C CYS A 257 10.45 -21.60 -13.00
N ALA A 258 9.84 -21.98 -11.88
CA ALA A 258 8.65 -21.34 -11.36
C ALA A 258 8.92 -19.91 -10.83
N LEU A 259 10.10 -19.65 -10.27
CA LEU A 259 10.52 -18.34 -9.80
C LEU A 259 10.74 -17.31 -10.93
N ILE A 260 11.18 -17.78 -12.10
CA ILE A 260 11.52 -16.91 -13.24
C ILE A 260 10.27 -16.53 -14.06
N ARG A 261 9.19 -17.29 -13.94
CA ARG A 261 7.98 -17.17 -14.76
C ARG A 261 6.93 -16.26 -14.13
#